data_AF-A0A1J3DYN6-F1
#
_entry.id   AF-A0A1J3DYN6-F1
#
_cell.length_a   1.000
_cell.length_b   1.000
_cell.length_c   1.000
_cell.angle_alpha   90.00
_cell.angle_beta   90.00
_cell.angle_gamma   90.00
#
_symmetry.space_group_name_H-M   'P 1'
#
loop_
_entity.id
_entity.type
_entity.pdbx_description
1 polymer ?
#
loop_
_entity_poly.entity_id
_entity_poly.type
_entity_poly.pdbx_seq_one_letter_code
_entity_poly.pdbx_strand_id
1 'polypeptide(L)'
;MNSIQRLSLTRRVKILSSDGSCVRHFCGNVVKDEGDWSYSPEWWDPHDGGHTVSRSTSVKGNGVVSVVAHPSSLPSRDSWAETERWLEKRYMEIVPRDEEKNGKFQILGYQWRSLRFNDDTRQSTVKVMAACRAFQPSSIFYMQQPHCLAVPYLKSMVSVGLTSLAASKFDMKSVAIGKKQMRILCIGHGGGSLPLFLANHILGAVIDIVEIDPVVISESVRAMGFPAFSVVNTETGKRALPSPGVIDQVMWRGIHERLFLYESEAKEFILKNRNHTYDMVFMDAYDGADVFPHSLWDSNSVFMKTLSERLHREHGTLVVNLHSDADISGIDRSNEEGVTTGKYVRKVGKAYKKGLMENERNGMVFACEVPWLCNVSLVVSRGMRSEGRYKDRTMRDLVKSSLEVDRILRLPFSCLDYLKTGLAVI
;
A
#
# COMPACT_ATOMS: atom_id res chain seq x y z
N MET A 1 19.39 0.33 30.27
CA MET A 1 19.30 1.79 30.11
C MET A 1 20.35 2.21 29.09
N ASN A 2 19.95 2.41 27.85
CA ASN A 2 20.68 3.20 26.86
C ASN A 2 19.62 3.71 25.89
N SER A 3 19.29 4.98 26.08
CA SER A 3 18.35 5.77 25.30
C SER A 3 18.90 5.94 23.88
N ILE A 4 18.18 5.43 22.88
CA ILE A 4 18.33 5.92 21.51
C ILE A 4 17.77 7.35 21.54
N GLN A 5 18.69 8.30 21.48
CA GLN A 5 18.40 9.72 21.52
C GLN A 5 17.52 10.11 20.33
N ARG A 6 16.54 10.96 20.65
CA ARG A 6 15.81 11.83 19.73
C ARG A 6 16.70 12.33 18.59
N LEU A 7 16.51 11.80 17.39
CA LEU A 7 16.86 12.51 16.18
C LEU A 7 15.78 13.58 15.96
N SER A 8 16.01 14.80 16.46
CA SER A 8 15.25 15.95 16.00
C SER A 8 15.69 16.24 14.56
N LEU A 9 14.95 15.73 13.59
CA LEU A 9 15.10 16.04 12.17
C LEU A 9 14.54 17.44 11.86
N THR A 10 15.01 18.46 12.58
CA THR A 10 14.95 19.86 12.15
C THR A 10 16.08 20.11 11.17
N ARG A 11 15.99 19.52 9.98
CA ARG A 11 16.68 20.05 8.81
C ARG A 11 15.63 20.23 7.73
N ARG A 12 15.41 21.50 7.39
CA ARG A 12 14.63 21.97 6.26
C ARG A 12 14.72 20.96 5.14
N VAL A 13 13.62 20.22 4.94
CA VAL A 13 13.27 19.69 3.63
C VAL A 13 13.51 20.88 2.71
N LYS A 14 14.56 20.81 1.88
CA LYS A 14 14.62 21.72 0.74
C LYS A 14 13.34 21.40 0.02
N ILE A 15 12.37 22.30 0.18
CA ILE A 15 11.25 22.45 -0.73
C ILE A 15 11.97 22.52 -2.08
N LEU A 16 12.00 21.39 -2.79
CA LEU A 16 12.02 21.44 -4.22
C LEU A 16 10.76 22.23 -4.51
N SER A 17 10.93 23.54 -4.67
CA SER A 17 9.94 24.40 -5.30
C SER A 17 9.66 23.69 -6.60
N SER A 18 8.56 22.95 -6.64
CA SER A 18 7.98 22.43 -7.85
C SER A 18 7.40 23.62 -8.59
N ASP A 19 8.26 24.54 -9.07
CA ASP A 19 7.97 25.43 -10.21
C ASP A 19 7.95 24.63 -11.52
N GLY A 20 7.42 23.42 -11.41
CA GLY A 20 7.38 22.36 -12.37
C GLY A 20 6.43 21.30 -11.85
N SER A 21 5.27 21.70 -11.29
CA SER A 21 4.10 20.85 -11.44
C SER A 21 3.95 20.68 -12.94
N CYS A 22 4.36 19.52 -13.48
CA CYS A 22 4.02 19.17 -14.84
C CYS A 22 2.50 19.01 -14.82
N VAL A 23 1.81 20.12 -15.10
CA VAL A 23 0.37 20.15 -15.34
C VAL A 23 0.16 19.16 -16.49
N ARG A 24 -0.30 17.96 -16.15
CA ARG A 24 -0.54 16.91 -17.15
C ARG A 24 -1.72 17.35 -18.00
N HIS A 25 -1.44 18.06 -19.09
CA HIS A 25 -2.37 18.25 -20.19
C HIS A 25 -2.36 16.99 -21.05
N PHE A 26 -3.09 15.97 -20.61
CA PHE A 26 -3.56 14.91 -21.49
C PHE A 26 -5.08 14.89 -21.41
N CYS A 27 -5.73 15.05 -22.56
CA CYS A 27 -7.17 15.23 -22.71
C CYS A 27 -8.02 14.35 -21.76
N GLY A 28 -8.78 15.02 -20.88
CA GLY A 28 -9.78 14.42 -19.98
C GLY A 28 -9.35 14.40 -18.51
N ASN A 29 -9.83 15.40 -17.74
CA ASN A 29 -9.79 15.53 -16.27
C ASN A 29 -8.49 15.09 -15.57
N VAL A 30 -7.68 16.05 -15.13
CA VAL A 30 -6.55 15.81 -14.20
C VAL A 30 -7.09 15.15 -12.93
N VAL A 31 -6.73 13.88 -12.69
CA VAL A 31 -7.03 13.22 -11.42
C VAL A 31 -6.16 13.88 -10.35
N LYS A 32 -6.79 14.54 -9.38
CA LYS A 32 -6.10 15.18 -8.27
C LYS A 32 -5.59 14.10 -7.31
N ASP A 33 -4.30 14.13 -7.00
CA ASP A 33 -3.72 13.25 -5.98
C ASP A 33 -4.03 13.78 -4.58
N GLU A 34 -5.15 13.36 -4.01
CA GLU A 34 -5.54 13.70 -2.64
C GLU A 34 -4.60 13.10 -1.59
N GLY A 35 -3.75 12.13 -1.96
CA GLY A 35 -2.68 11.58 -1.13
C GLY A 35 -1.31 12.23 -1.37
N ASP A 36 -1.24 13.35 -2.09
CA ASP A 36 0.03 14.03 -2.37
C ASP A 36 0.75 14.48 -1.08
N TRP A 37 2.08 14.45 -1.11
CA TRP A 37 2.91 14.82 0.03
C TRP A 37 2.70 16.29 0.48
N SER A 38 2.23 17.15 -0.41
CA SER A 38 1.84 18.53 -0.06
C SER A 38 0.75 18.61 1.02
N TYR A 39 -0.05 17.57 1.22
CA TYR A 39 -1.04 17.46 2.31
C TYR A 39 -0.45 16.92 3.62
N SER A 40 0.83 16.59 3.67
CA SER A 40 1.49 16.09 4.88
C SER A 40 1.36 17.02 6.09
N PRO A 41 1.35 18.37 6.00
CA PRO A 41 1.15 19.21 7.17
C PRO A 41 -0.15 18.90 7.94
N GLU A 42 -1.19 18.38 7.27
CA GLU A 42 -2.47 18.06 7.91
C GLU A 42 -2.39 16.85 8.85
N TRP A 43 -1.40 15.97 8.71
CA TRP A 43 -1.39 14.68 9.43
C TRP A 43 0.01 14.21 9.90
N TRP A 44 1.08 14.80 9.37
CA TRP A 44 2.46 14.44 9.67
C TRP A 44 3.05 15.30 10.79
N ASP A 45 2.75 16.61 10.81
CA ASP A 45 3.38 17.58 11.71
C ASP A 45 3.15 17.20 13.20
N PRO A 46 4.23 17.08 14.00
CA PRO A 46 4.15 16.71 15.41
C PRO A 46 3.47 17.75 16.32
N HIS A 47 3.25 18.99 15.86
CA HIS A 47 2.71 20.07 16.68
C HIS A 47 1.19 20.28 16.59
N ASP A 48 0.46 19.53 15.77
CA ASP A 48 -0.90 19.94 15.36
C ASP A 48 -2.03 18.96 15.72
N GLY A 49 -2.99 19.49 16.50
CA GLY A 49 -4.46 19.31 16.40
C GLY A 49 -5.09 17.91 16.38
N GLY A 50 -4.29 16.84 16.41
CA GLY A 50 -4.78 15.47 16.28
C GLY A 50 -5.51 14.99 17.54
N HIS A 51 -6.64 14.32 17.37
CA HIS A 51 -7.40 13.71 18.47
C HIS A 51 -7.28 12.19 18.41
N THR A 52 -6.83 11.56 19.50
CA THR A 52 -6.83 10.10 19.63
C THR A 52 -8.26 9.58 19.67
N VAL A 53 -8.70 8.91 18.61
CA VAL A 53 -10.06 8.37 18.49
C VAL A 53 -10.18 6.92 18.94
N SER A 54 -9.04 6.23 19.06
CA SER A 54 -8.99 4.87 19.54
C SER A 54 -7.60 4.56 20.10
N ARG A 55 -7.56 3.70 21.10
CA ARG A 55 -6.33 3.26 21.77
C ARG A 55 -6.56 1.89 22.40
N SER A 56 -5.71 0.95 22.05
CA SER A 56 -5.81 -0.46 22.42
C SER A 56 -4.41 -1.02 22.69
N THR A 57 -4.28 -2.02 23.56
CA THR A 57 -2.99 -2.68 23.84
C THR A 57 -2.90 -3.99 23.08
N SER A 58 -1.84 -4.15 22.28
CA SER A 58 -1.53 -5.35 21.52
C SER A 58 -0.88 -6.41 22.38
N VAL A 59 -1.29 -7.67 22.18
CA VAL A 59 -0.66 -8.87 22.74
C VAL A 59 0.37 -9.49 21.79
N LYS A 60 0.59 -8.90 20.61
CA LYS A 60 1.46 -9.42 19.53
C LYS A 60 2.78 -8.65 19.40
N GLY A 61 3.14 -7.83 20.40
CA GLY A 61 4.43 -7.16 20.46
C GLY A 61 4.45 -5.73 19.91
N ASN A 62 3.34 -5.23 19.36
CA ASN A 62 3.23 -3.84 18.88
C ASN A 62 3.01 -2.81 20.02
N GLY A 63 2.90 -3.27 21.26
CA GLY A 63 2.67 -2.41 22.42
C GLY A 63 1.31 -1.73 22.36
N VAL A 64 1.26 -0.40 22.47
CA VAL A 64 0.00 0.36 22.39
C VAL A 64 -0.28 0.73 20.93
N VAL A 65 -1.42 0.30 20.40
CA VAL A 65 -1.92 0.72 19.09
C VAL A 65 -2.88 1.88 19.30
N SER A 66 -2.63 3.03 18.67
CA SER A 66 -3.51 4.19 18.72
C SER A 66 -3.82 4.71 17.32
N VAL A 67 -5.01 5.29 17.16
CA VAL A 67 -5.42 5.98 15.94
C VAL A 67 -5.71 7.44 16.25
N VAL A 68 -4.96 8.33 15.59
CA VAL A 68 -5.11 9.78 15.72
C VAL A 68 -5.84 10.31 14.49
N ALA A 69 -6.88 11.10 14.73
CA ALA A 69 -7.64 11.77 13.68
C ALA A 69 -7.18 13.21 13.50
N HIS A 70 -6.98 13.61 12.26
CA HIS A 70 -6.69 14.98 11.87
C HIS A 70 -7.70 15.44 10.80
N PRO A 71 -8.05 16.74 10.75
CA PRO A 71 -8.93 17.26 9.70
C PRO A 71 -8.28 17.06 8.32
N SER A 72 -9.11 16.83 7.30
CA SER A 72 -8.67 16.86 5.89
C SER A 72 -9.29 18.05 5.19
N SER A 73 -8.49 18.82 4.45
CA SER A 73 -8.98 19.98 3.70
C SER A 73 -9.82 19.60 2.47
N LEU A 74 -9.66 18.37 1.97
CA LEU A 74 -10.33 17.88 0.78
C LEU A 74 -11.16 16.61 1.02
N PRO A 75 -12.17 16.37 0.18
CA PRO A 75 -12.84 17.36 -0.66
C PRO A 75 -13.47 18.47 0.19
N SER A 76 -13.56 19.68 -0.38
CA SER A 76 -14.17 20.83 0.31
C SER A 76 -15.67 20.60 0.50
N ARG A 77 -16.27 21.34 1.45
CA ARG A 77 -17.71 21.24 1.76
C ARG A 77 -18.61 21.43 0.53
N ASP A 78 -18.20 22.28 -0.41
CA ASP A 78 -18.95 22.55 -1.64
C ASP A 78 -19.11 21.30 -2.52
N SER A 79 -18.19 20.34 -2.41
CA SER A 79 -18.22 19.06 -3.14
C SER A 79 -18.95 17.94 -2.40
N TRP A 80 -19.35 18.14 -1.14
CA TRP A 80 -19.98 17.08 -0.35
C TRP A 80 -21.33 16.65 -0.93
N ALA A 81 -22.13 17.62 -1.40
CA ALA A 81 -23.43 17.33 -2.01
C ALA A 81 -23.33 16.43 -3.26
N GLU A 82 -22.19 16.43 -3.97
CA GLU A 82 -21.94 15.49 -5.07
C GLU A 82 -21.70 14.07 -4.54
N THR A 83 -20.92 13.94 -3.46
CA THR A 83 -20.65 12.65 -2.81
C THR A 83 -21.92 12.07 -2.19
N GLU A 84 -22.77 12.90 -1.56
CA GLU A 84 -24.07 12.49 -1.01
C GLU A 84 -24.96 11.92 -2.11
N ARG A 85 -25.13 12.64 -3.23
CA ARG A 85 -25.89 12.17 -4.39
C ARG A 85 -25.32 10.88 -4.99
N TRP A 86 -24.00 10.72 -4.98
CA TRP A 86 -23.35 9.50 -5.43
C TRP A 86 -23.64 8.30 -4.52
N LEU A 87 -23.65 8.48 -3.20
CA LEU A 87 -24.07 7.44 -2.24
C LEU A 87 -25.55 7.09 -2.40
N GLU A 88 -26.41 8.11 -2.53
CA GLU A 88 -27.85 7.94 -2.78
C GLU A 88 -28.11 7.12 -4.03
N LYS A 89 -27.43 7.44 -5.14
CA LYS A 89 -27.55 6.69 -6.39
C LYS A 89 -27.19 5.23 -6.21
N ARG A 90 -26.07 4.93 -5.55
CA ARG A 90 -25.65 3.55 -5.27
C ARG A 90 -26.64 2.81 -4.39
N TYR A 91 -27.20 3.49 -3.38
CA TYR A 91 -28.23 2.90 -2.51
C TYR A 91 -29.48 2.52 -3.30
N MET A 92 -29.96 3.40 -4.19
CA MET A 92 -31.11 3.11 -5.06
C MET A 92 -30.86 1.98 -6.07
N GLU A 93 -29.60 1.73 -6.45
CA GLU A 93 -29.24 0.58 -7.31
C GLU A 93 -29.36 -0.76 -6.57
N ILE A 94 -29.31 -0.76 -5.23
CA ILE A 94 -29.27 -1.97 -4.39
C ILE A 94 -30.63 -2.27 -3.74
N VAL A 95 -31.35 -1.23 -3.30
CA VAL A 95 -32.52 -1.36 -2.44
C VAL A 95 -33.84 -1.33 -3.23
N PRO A 96 -34.85 -2.14 -2.86
CA PRO A 96 -36.17 -2.11 -3.48
C PRO A 96 -36.87 -0.73 -3.39
N ARG A 97 -37.74 -0.42 -4.36
CA ARG A 97 -38.39 0.90 -4.51
C ARG A 97 -39.16 1.39 -3.27
N ASP A 98 -39.67 0.48 -2.44
CA ASP A 98 -40.50 0.84 -1.27
C ASP A 98 -39.67 1.39 -0.09
N GLU A 99 -38.35 1.22 -0.09
CA GLU A 99 -37.43 1.70 0.96
C GLU A 99 -36.62 2.95 0.54
N GLU A 100 -36.92 3.52 -0.63
CA GLU A 100 -36.22 4.68 -1.22
C GLU A 100 -36.17 5.91 -0.30
N LYS A 101 -37.19 6.09 0.55
CA LYS A 101 -37.26 7.23 1.49
C LYS A 101 -36.10 7.25 2.49
N ASN A 102 -35.44 6.11 2.73
CA ASN A 102 -34.31 6.02 3.65
C ASN A 102 -32.94 6.11 2.94
N GLY A 103 -32.91 6.44 1.65
CA GLY A 103 -31.71 6.46 0.84
C GLY A 103 -30.83 7.71 0.97
N LYS A 104 -31.27 8.74 1.71
CA LYS A 104 -30.52 10.00 1.84
C LYS A 104 -29.30 9.87 2.76
N PHE A 105 -28.16 10.36 2.28
CA PHE A 105 -26.90 10.38 3.03
C PHE A 105 -26.47 11.81 3.34
N GLN A 106 -25.79 11.98 4.46
CA GLN A 106 -25.15 13.23 4.84
C GLN A 106 -23.67 12.98 5.12
N ILE A 107 -22.80 13.78 4.51
CA ILE A 107 -21.36 13.77 4.82
C ILE A 107 -21.13 14.60 6.08
N LEU A 108 -20.43 13.99 7.04
CA LEU A 108 -20.04 14.63 8.30
C LEU A 108 -18.65 15.26 8.21
N GLY A 109 -17.79 14.70 7.34
CA GLY A 109 -16.50 15.27 7.00
C GLY A 109 -15.48 14.25 6.54
N TYR A 110 -14.29 14.76 6.24
CA TYR A 110 -13.13 13.97 5.85
C TYR A 110 -12.00 14.20 6.83
N GLN A 111 -11.28 13.13 7.14
CA GLN A 111 -10.21 13.14 8.12
C GLN A 111 -9.06 12.25 7.66
N TRP A 112 -7.85 12.66 8.00
CA TRP A 112 -6.71 11.76 8.02
C TRP A 112 -6.73 10.93 9.30
N ARG A 113 -6.44 9.64 9.20
CA ARG A 113 -6.32 8.72 10.32
C ARG A 113 -4.92 8.12 10.30
N SER A 114 -4.14 8.40 11.33
CA SER A 114 -2.79 7.85 11.50
C SER A 114 -2.79 6.78 12.58
N LEU A 115 -2.45 5.56 12.20
CA LEU A 115 -2.21 4.45 13.12
C LEU A 115 -0.77 4.52 13.63
N ARG A 116 -0.61 4.40 14.95
CA ARG A 116 0.67 4.51 15.64
C ARG A 116 0.88 3.36 16.60
N PHE A 117 2.14 2.98 16.78
CA PHE A 117 2.58 2.08 17.86
C PHE A 117 3.30 2.87 18.93
N ASN A 118 2.95 2.60 20.19
CA ASN A 118 3.46 3.26 21.39
C ASN A 118 3.35 4.79 21.33
N ASP A 119 2.36 5.31 20.59
CA ASP A 119 2.12 6.73 20.31
C ASP A 119 3.24 7.47 19.53
N ASP A 120 4.38 6.79 19.31
CA ASP A 120 5.58 7.33 18.65
C ASP A 120 5.69 6.89 17.18
N THR A 121 5.66 5.59 16.91
CA THR A 121 5.96 5.05 15.57
C THR A 121 4.71 5.10 14.71
N ARG A 122 4.66 6.02 13.75
CA ARG A 122 3.57 6.10 12.77
C ARG A 122 3.71 4.99 11.74
N GLN A 123 2.76 4.05 11.74
CA GLN A 123 2.77 2.86 10.88
C GLN A 123 2.01 3.07 9.58
N SER A 124 0.86 3.75 9.65
CA SER A 124 0.00 3.97 8.48
C SER A 124 -0.74 5.29 8.59
N THR A 125 -0.99 5.93 7.45
CA THR A 125 -1.92 7.05 7.34
C THR A 125 -2.89 6.80 6.21
N VAL A 126 -4.18 7.00 6.48
CA VAL A 126 -5.26 6.84 5.50
C VAL A 126 -6.21 8.02 5.57
N LYS A 127 -6.93 8.26 4.48
CA LYS A 127 -7.99 9.26 4.44
C LYS A 127 -9.34 8.57 4.62
N VAL A 128 -10.22 9.14 5.43
CA VAL A 128 -11.52 8.57 5.77
C VAL A 128 -12.61 9.61 5.56
N MET A 129 -13.69 9.18 4.92
CA MET A 129 -14.97 9.88 4.88
C MET A 129 -15.86 9.38 6.01
N ALA A 130 -16.46 10.28 6.76
CA ALA A 130 -17.52 9.99 7.72
C ALA A 130 -18.87 10.41 7.11
N ALA A 131 -19.84 9.51 7.13
CA ALA A 131 -21.19 9.76 6.65
C ALA A 131 -22.23 9.12 7.55
N CYS A 132 -23.45 9.62 7.53
CA CYS A 132 -24.60 8.97 8.17
C CYS A 132 -25.80 8.97 7.22
N ARG A 133 -26.84 8.20 7.58
CA ARG A 133 -28.14 8.31 6.91
C ARG A 133 -28.90 9.48 7.52
N ALA A 134 -29.50 10.33 6.69
CA ALA A 134 -30.20 11.53 7.15
C ALA A 134 -31.31 11.23 8.18
N PHE A 135 -32.00 10.09 8.02
CA PHE A 135 -33.08 9.66 8.91
C PHE A 135 -32.60 8.76 10.07
N GLN A 136 -31.31 8.45 10.15
CA GLN A 136 -30.68 7.67 11.21
C GLN A 136 -29.30 8.26 11.58
N PRO A 137 -29.26 9.49 12.13
CA PRO A 137 -28.01 10.21 12.35
C PRO A 137 -27.06 9.53 13.35
N SER A 138 -27.56 8.61 14.19
CA SER A 138 -26.75 7.79 15.10
C SER A 138 -25.94 6.70 14.40
N SER A 139 -26.23 6.40 13.13
CA SER A 139 -25.53 5.39 12.34
C SER A 139 -24.43 6.05 11.51
N ILE A 140 -23.28 6.27 12.14
CA ILE A 140 -22.09 6.81 11.47
C ILE A 140 -21.32 5.67 10.80
N PHE A 141 -20.97 5.86 9.53
CA PHE A 141 -20.18 4.94 8.74
C PHE A 141 -18.89 5.62 8.32
N TYR A 142 -17.80 4.86 8.37
CA TYR A 142 -16.49 5.29 7.91
C TYR A 142 -16.13 4.56 6.62
N MET A 143 -15.73 5.33 5.61
CA MET A 143 -15.22 4.79 4.35
C MET A 143 -13.82 5.35 4.11
N GLN A 144 -12.81 4.48 4.21
CA GLN A 144 -11.48 4.79 3.75
C GLN A 144 -11.50 5.17 2.26
N GLN A 145 -10.83 6.25 1.89
CA GLN A 145 -10.76 6.73 0.51
C GLN A 145 -9.77 5.87 -0.28
N PRO A 146 -10.25 4.99 -1.18
CA PRO A 146 -9.44 3.92 -1.72
C PRO A 146 -8.43 4.40 -2.77
N HIS A 147 -8.58 5.61 -3.30
CA HIS A 147 -7.67 6.22 -4.28
C HIS A 147 -6.49 6.95 -3.63
N CYS A 148 -6.42 7.00 -2.29
CA CYS A 148 -5.43 7.77 -1.55
C CYS A 148 -4.32 6.88 -0.98
N LEU A 149 -3.07 7.16 -1.37
CA LEU A 149 -1.87 6.72 -0.67
C LEU A 149 -1.15 7.94 -0.13
N ALA A 150 -1.19 8.18 1.18
CA ALA A 150 -0.56 9.36 1.79
C ALA A 150 0.95 9.22 1.94
N VAL A 151 1.41 8.01 2.29
CA VAL A 151 2.82 7.77 2.63
C VAL A 151 3.62 7.48 1.36
N PRO A 152 4.72 8.21 1.06
CA PRO A 152 5.40 8.08 -0.23
C PRO A 152 5.99 6.70 -0.53
N TYR A 153 6.41 5.92 0.49
CA TYR A 153 6.95 4.58 0.24
C TYR A 153 5.90 3.65 -0.36
N LEU A 154 4.61 3.80 -0.04
CA LEU A 154 3.53 3.00 -0.64
C LEU A 154 3.39 3.30 -2.12
N LYS A 155 3.46 4.59 -2.50
CA LYS A 155 3.47 4.99 -3.92
C LYS A 155 4.68 4.40 -4.63
N SER A 156 5.87 4.46 -4.01
CA SER A 156 7.07 3.83 -4.55
C SER A 156 6.88 2.33 -4.78
N MET A 157 6.44 1.58 -3.78
CA MET A 157 6.23 0.13 -3.88
C MET A 157 5.28 -0.21 -5.03
N VAL A 158 4.12 0.44 -5.09
CA VAL A 158 3.12 0.27 -6.17
C VAL A 158 3.75 0.57 -7.53
N SER A 159 4.46 1.70 -7.65
CA SER A 159 5.07 2.13 -8.90
C SER A 159 6.13 1.16 -9.41
N VAL A 160 7.11 0.82 -8.59
CA VAL A 160 8.22 -0.04 -9.01
C VAL A 160 7.75 -1.46 -9.25
N GLY A 161 6.80 -1.94 -8.44
CA GLY A 161 6.25 -3.28 -8.55
C GLY A 161 5.39 -3.48 -9.80
N LEU A 162 4.38 -2.63 -10.02
CA LEU A 162 3.49 -2.76 -11.17
C LEU A 162 4.24 -2.49 -12.48
N THR A 163 5.21 -1.57 -12.46
CA THR A 163 6.09 -1.35 -13.62
C THR A 163 6.92 -2.59 -13.94
N SER A 164 7.50 -3.24 -12.93
CA SER A 164 8.30 -4.46 -13.11
C SER A 164 7.47 -5.59 -13.68
N LEU A 165 6.26 -5.77 -13.16
CA LEU A 165 5.30 -6.76 -13.66
C LEU A 165 4.87 -6.46 -15.11
N ALA A 166 4.62 -5.20 -15.45
CA ALA A 166 4.35 -4.82 -16.85
C ALA A 166 5.57 -5.07 -17.76
N ALA A 167 6.78 -4.78 -17.28
CA ALA A 167 8.02 -5.01 -18.02
C ALA A 167 8.32 -6.51 -18.26
N SER A 168 7.80 -7.41 -17.42
CA SER A 168 7.82 -8.86 -17.66
C SER A 168 6.76 -9.34 -18.66
N LYS A 169 6.11 -8.42 -19.39
CA LYS A 169 5.05 -8.66 -20.39
C LYS A 169 3.75 -9.23 -19.81
N PHE A 170 3.49 -9.02 -18.53
CA PHE A 170 2.21 -9.35 -17.92
C PHE A 170 1.09 -8.52 -18.57
N ASP A 171 -0.08 -9.13 -18.79
CA ASP A 171 -1.24 -8.49 -19.44
C ASP A 171 -1.99 -7.56 -18.47
N MET A 172 -1.33 -6.46 -18.09
CA MET A 172 -1.87 -5.46 -17.17
C MET A 172 -3.19 -4.86 -17.67
N LYS A 173 -3.33 -4.69 -18.99
CA LYS A 173 -4.54 -4.12 -19.60
C LYS A 173 -5.78 -4.97 -19.32
N SER A 174 -5.70 -6.28 -19.50
CA SER A 174 -6.83 -7.17 -19.25
C SER A 174 -7.20 -7.24 -17.77
N VAL A 175 -6.22 -7.21 -16.88
CA VAL A 175 -6.46 -7.23 -15.42
C VAL A 175 -7.05 -5.91 -14.94
N ALA A 176 -6.56 -4.77 -15.43
CA ALA A 176 -7.05 -3.44 -15.05
C ALA A 176 -8.58 -3.31 -15.23
N ILE A 177 -9.11 -3.88 -16.31
CA ILE A 177 -10.54 -3.86 -16.63
C ILE A 177 -11.32 -5.11 -16.16
N GLY A 178 -10.68 -6.01 -15.41
CA GLY A 178 -11.32 -7.20 -14.84
C GLY A 178 -11.59 -8.35 -15.81
N LYS A 179 -11.00 -8.34 -17.02
CA LYS A 179 -11.10 -9.47 -17.97
C LYS A 179 -10.23 -10.66 -17.58
N LYS A 180 -9.15 -10.42 -16.84
CA LYS A 180 -8.29 -11.44 -16.25
C LYS A 180 -8.14 -11.17 -14.76
N GLN A 181 -7.95 -12.24 -14.00
CA GLN A 181 -7.64 -12.13 -12.59
C GLN A 181 -6.13 -11.95 -12.38
N MET A 182 -5.77 -11.14 -11.39
CA MET A 182 -4.42 -11.06 -10.82
C MET A 182 -4.52 -11.33 -9.33
N ARG A 183 -3.68 -12.21 -8.80
CA ARG A 183 -3.64 -12.48 -7.36
C ARG A 183 -2.47 -11.77 -6.72
N ILE A 184 -2.76 -11.00 -5.68
CA ILE A 184 -1.79 -10.19 -4.94
C ILE A 184 -1.76 -10.65 -3.48
N LEU A 185 -0.58 -10.79 -2.91
CA LEU A 185 -0.38 -10.98 -1.48
C LEU A 185 0.20 -9.72 -0.85
N CYS A 186 -0.45 -9.17 0.16
CA CYS A 186 0.07 -8.10 0.99
C CYS A 186 0.40 -8.65 2.38
N ILE A 187 1.68 -8.62 2.77
CA ILE A 187 2.14 -9.02 4.10
C ILE A 187 2.42 -7.74 4.89
N GLY A 188 1.70 -7.56 6.00
CA GLY A 188 1.58 -6.28 6.70
C GLY A 188 0.38 -5.50 6.20
N HIS A 189 -0.62 -5.31 7.07
CA HIS A 189 -1.85 -4.59 6.72
C HIS A 189 -1.77 -3.12 7.08
N GLY A 190 -1.27 -2.83 8.29
CA GLY A 190 -1.30 -1.48 8.85
C GLY A 190 -2.73 -0.92 8.86
N GLY A 191 -2.94 0.20 8.18
CA GLY A 191 -4.27 0.80 7.99
C GLY A 191 -5.02 0.35 6.74
N GLY A 192 -4.47 -0.57 5.94
CA GLY A 192 -5.14 -1.15 4.77
C GLY A 192 -5.14 -0.31 3.49
N SER A 193 -4.41 0.81 3.43
CA SER A 193 -4.39 1.68 2.24
C SER A 193 -3.83 1.01 0.98
N LEU A 194 -2.73 0.26 1.11
CA LEU A 194 -2.12 -0.45 -0.02
C LEU A 194 -3.08 -1.45 -0.69
N PRO A 195 -3.63 -2.46 0.02
CA PRO A 195 -4.51 -3.43 -0.62
C PRO A 195 -5.79 -2.76 -1.15
N LEU A 196 -6.35 -1.79 -0.43
CA LEU A 196 -7.55 -1.08 -0.88
C LEU A 196 -7.28 -0.28 -2.17
N PHE A 197 -6.12 0.37 -2.27
CA PHE A 197 -5.69 1.10 -3.46
C PHE A 197 -5.53 0.19 -4.67
N LEU A 198 -4.85 -0.95 -4.50
CA LEU A 198 -4.67 -1.93 -5.56
C LEU A 198 -6.02 -2.46 -6.06
N ALA A 199 -6.94 -2.81 -5.16
CA ALA A 199 -8.25 -3.29 -5.55
C ALA A 199 -9.07 -2.20 -6.28
N ASN A 200 -8.94 -0.92 -5.90
CA ASN A 200 -9.64 0.18 -6.55
C ASN A 200 -9.16 0.43 -7.99
N HIS A 201 -7.85 0.39 -8.23
CA HIS A 201 -7.27 0.68 -9.54
C HIS A 201 -7.19 -0.54 -10.47
N ILE A 202 -7.28 -1.76 -9.91
CA ILE A 202 -7.15 -3.00 -10.66
C ILE A 202 -8.41 -3.85 -10.43
N LEU A 203 -9.37 -3.78 -11.37
CA LEU A 203 -10.67 -4.46 -11.21
C LEU A 203 -10.53 -5.99 -11.14
N GLY A 204 -9.54 -6.55 -11.83
CA GLY A 204 -9.21 -7.98 -11.81
C GLY A 204 -8.39 -8.43 -10.60
N ALA A 205 -7.99 -7.54 -9.69
CA ALA A 205 -7.16 -7.92 -8.55
C ALA A 205 -8.00 -8.65 -7.49
N VAL A 206 -7.48 -9.78 -7.01
CA VAL A 206 -7.89 -10.47 -5.79
C VAL A 206 -6.72 -10.42 -4.82
N ILE A 207 -6.96 -9.93 -3.61
CA ILE A 207 -5.91 -9.55 -2.68
C ILE A 207 -6.07 -10.31 -1.38
N ASP A 208 -5.09 -11.16 -1.09
CA ASP A 208 -4.89 -11.76 0.22
C ASP A 208 -4.01 -10.82 1.04
N ILE A 209 -4.44 -10.49 2.26
CA ILE A 209 -3.78 -9.55 3.17
C ILE A 209 -3.51 -10.30 4.47
N VAL A 210 -2.28 -10.23 4.96
CA VAL A 210 -1.86 -10.95 6.17
C VAL A 210 -1.42 -9.94 7.21
N GLU A 211 -2.10 -9.95 8.35
CA GLU A 211 -1.79 -9.16 9.53
C GLU A 211 -1.67 -10.08 10.74
N ILE A 212 -0.61 -9.89 11.53
CA ILE A 212 -0.36 -10.73 12.71
C ILE A 212 -1.12 -10.23 13.94
N ASP A 213 -1.43 -8.93 13.98
CA ASP A 213 -2.01 -8.28 15.14
C ASP A 213 -3.52 -8.02 14.99
N PRO A 214 -4.37 -8.73 15.74
CA PRO A 214 -5.82 -8.53 15.69
C PRO A 214 -6.24 -7.12 16.14
N VAL A 215 -5.44 -6.42 16.95
CA VAL A 215 -5.71 -5.03 17.31
C VAL A 215 -5.57 -4.13 16.09
N VAL A 216 -4.51 -4.31 15.29
CA VAL A 216 -4.32 -3.55 14.04
C VAL A 216 -5.47 -3.79 13.07
N ILE A 217 -5.91 -5.05 12.92
CA ILE A 217 -7.11 -5.39 12.12
C ILE A 217 -8.34 -4.63 12.64
N SER A 218 -8.62 -4.73 13.94
CA SER A 218 -9.77 -4.07 14.56
C SER A 218 -9.75 -2.56 14.37
N GLU A 219 -8.60 -1.90 14.61
CA GLU A 219 -8.46 -0.46 14.45
C GLU A 219 -8.59 -0.01 12.99
N SER A 220 -8.04 -0.79 12.05
CA SER A 220 -8.16 -0.50 10.62
C SER A 220 -9.63 -0.48 10.17
N VAL A 221 -10.45 -1.40 10.68
CA VAL A 221 -11.88 -1.48 10.35
C VAL A 221 -12.66 -0.38 11.07
N ARG A 222 -12.50 -0.28 12.39
CA ARG A 222 -13.36 0.57 13.23
C ARG A 222 -13.02 2.05 13.15
N ALA A 223 -11.73 2.39 13.19
CA ALA A 223 -11.26 3.77 13.30
C ALA A 223 -10.73 4.34 11.97
N MET A 224 -10.34 3.46 11.05
CA MET A 224 -9.75 3.85 9.76
C MET A 224 -10.64 3.52 8.55
N GLY A 225 -11.80 2.89 8.77
CA GLY A 225 -12.82 2.68 7.75
C GLY A 225 -12.44 1.66 6.68
N PHE A 226 -11.57 0.70 6.98
CA PHE A 226 -11.30 -0.45 6.11
C PHE A 226 -12.54 -1.39 6.07
N PRO A 227 -12.85 -2.04 4.94
CA PRO A 227 -14.09 -2.82 4.82
C PRO A 227 -14.13 -4.02 5.78
N ALA A 228 -15.13 -4.06 6.68
CA ALA A 228 -15.28 -5.14 7.66
C ALA A 228 -15.52 -6.52 7.01
N PHE A 229 -16.23 -6.56 5.87
CA PHE A 229 -16.50 -7.79 5.13
C PHE A 229 -15.23 -8.48 4.60
N SER A 230 -14.12 -7.74 4.51
CA SER A 230 -12.85 -8.28 4.05
C SER A 230 -12.18 -9.22 5.06
N VAL A 231 -12.56 -9.15 6.35
CA VAL A 231 -11.94 -9.96 7.42
C VAL A 231 -12.34 -11.43 7.28
N VAL A 232 -11.33 -12.31 7.36
CA VAL A 232 -11.46 -13.76 7.25
C VAL A 232 -11.14 -14.41 8.59
N ASN A 233 -12.02 -15.31 9.03
CA ASN A 233 -11.75 -16.18 10.16
C ASN A 233 -10.75 -17.27 9.71
N THR A 234 -9.57 -17.27 10.33
CA THR A 234 -8.44 -18.10 9.90
C THR A 234 -8.59 -19.58 10.23
N GLU A 235 -9.45 -19.95 11.17
CA GLU A 235 -9.75 -21.34 11.51
C GLU A 235 -10.67 -21.99 10.46
N THR A 236 -11.67 -21.23 10.00
CA THR A 236 -12.68 -21.71 9.06
C THR A 236 -12.34 -21.42 7.59
N GLY A 237 -11.43 -20.47 7.34
CA GLY A 237 -11.14 -19.95 6.00
C GLY A 237 -12.29 -19.16 5.37
N LYS A 238 -13.35 -18.85 6.15
CA LYS A 238 -14.53 -18.12 5.69
C LYS A 238 -14.50 -16.68 6.19
N ARG A 239 -15.19 -15.78 5.48
CA ARG A 239 -15.37 -14.40 5.92
C ARG A 239 -16.02 -14.37 7.31
N ALA A 240 -15.59 -13.43 8.15
CA ALA A 240 -16.15 -13.23 9.49
C ALA A 240 -17.62 -12.81 9.43
N LEU A 241 -17.99 -12.06 8.39
CA LEU A 241 -19.38 -11.74 8.06
C LEU A 241 -19.86 -12.66 6.92
N PRO A 242 -21.05 -13.28 7.04
CA PRO A 242 -21.56 -14.23 6.05
C PRO A 242 -21.91 -13.58 4.71
N SER A 243 -22.37 -12.32 4.73
CA SER A 243 -22.74 -11.53 3.56
C SER A 243 -22.47 -10.04 3.83
N PRO A 244 -22.17 -9.23 2.80
CA PRO A 244 -21.97 -7.80 2.98
C PRO A 244 -23.30 -7.11 3.29
N GLY A 245 -23.29 -6.17 4.23
CA GLY A 245 -24.46 -5.35 4.52
C GLY A 245 -24.77 -4.39 3.35
N VAL A 246 -25.99 -3.84 3.32
CA VAL A 246 -26.38 -2.85 2.29
C VAL A 246 -25.41 -1.67 2.25
N ILE A 247 -25.00 -1.17 3.42
CA ILE A 247 -24.06 -0.04 3.49
C ILE A 247 -22.67 -0.42 2.97
N ASP A 248 -22.19 -1.64 3.24
CA ASP A 248 -20.92 -2.11 2.66
C ASP A 248 -20.99 -2.13 1.13
N GLN A 249 -22.10 -2.60 0.57
CA GLN A 249 -22.30 -2.61 -0.88
C GLN A 249 -22.33 -1.19 -1.46
N VAL A 250 -23.00 -0.24 -0.79
CA VAL A 250 -23.04 1.18 -1.18
C VAL A 250 -21.64 1.80 -1.15
N MET A 251 -20.89 1.60 -0.07
CA MET A 251 -19.56 2.20 0.09
C MET A 251 -18.55 1.60 -0.91
N TRP A 252 -18.51 0.28 -0.99
CA TRP A 252 -17.39 -0.43 -1.62
C TRP A 252 -17.65 -0.94 -3.03
N ARG A 253 -18.91 -1.08 -3.46
CA ARG A 253 -19.30 -1.52 -4.82
C ARG A 253 -18.46 -2.69 -5.34
N GLY A 254 -18.40 -3.77 -4.56
CA GLY A 254 -17.66 -5.00 -4.90
C GLY A 254 -16.15 -4.98 -4.62
N ILE A 255 -15.54 -3.85 -4.25
CA ILE A 255 -14.10 -3.81 -3.85
C ILE A 255 -13.85 -4.73 -2.65
N HIS A 256 -14.65 -4.58 -1.59
CA HIS A 256 -14.60 -5.37 -0.36
C HIS A 256 -14.69 -6.90 -0.57
N GLU A 257 -15.29 -7.37 -1.67
CA GLU A 257 -15.44 -8.80 -1.99
C GLU A 257 -14.18 -9.42 -2.59
N ARG A 258 -13.25 -8.59 -3.06
CA ARG A 258 -11.96 -9.01 -3.64
C ARG A 258 -10.80 -8.92 -2.65
N LEU A 259 -11.08 -8.47 -1.43
CA LEU A 259 -10.13 -8.33 -0.33
C LEU A 259 -10.37 -9.44 0.69
N PHE A 260 -9.28 -10.06 1.16
CA PHE A 260 -9.29 -11.14 2.13
C PHE A 260 -8.22 -10.87 3.19
N LEU A 261 -8.61 -10.36 4.35
CA LEU A 261 -7.73 -10.00 5.47
C LEU A 261 -7.71 -11.11 6.51
N TYR A 262 -6.55 -11.75 6.66
CA TYR A 262 -6.31 -12.88 7.55
C TYR A 262 -5.50 -12.45 8.77
N GLU A 263 -5.98 -12.81 9.96
CA GLU A 263 -5.17 -12.79 11.17
C GLU A 263 -4.21 -14.00 11.18
N SER A 264 -2.98 -13.81 10.71
CA SER A 264 -2.00 -14.87 10.63
C SER A 264 -0.58 -14.33 10.62
N GLU A 265 0.37 -15.15 11.08
CA GLU A 265 1.76 -14.94 10.70
C GLU A 265 1.95 -15.25 9.20
N ALA A 266 2.78 -14.47 8.51
CA ALA A 266 3.08 -14.64 7.08
C ALA A 266 3.57 -16.04 6.72
N LYS A 267 4.45 -16.61 7.56
CA LYS A 267 5.00 -17.96 7.39
C LYS A 267 3.91 -19.03 7.44
N GLU A 268 3.03 -18.95 8.43
CA GLU A 268 1.93 -19.91 8.58
C GLU A 268 0.90 -19.76 7.46
N PHE A 269 0.59 -18.52 7.06
CA PHE A 269 -0.35 -18.24 5.99
C PHE A 269 0.08 -18.88 4.66
N ILE A 270 1.33 -18.64 4.25
CA ILE A 270 1.82 -19.10 2.95
C ILE A 270 1.97 -20.63 2.89
N LEU A 271 2.23 -21.28 4.03
CA LEU A 271 2.30 -22.73 4.16
C LEU A 271 0.93 -23.41 4.04
N LYS A 272 -0.11 -22.80 4.60
CA LYS A 272 -1.49 -23.30 4.56
C LYS A 272 -2.15 -23.09 3.20
N ASN A 273 -1.91 -21.96 2.55
CA ASN A 273 -2.56 -21.59 1.28
C ASN A 273 -1.85 -22.15 0.05
N ARG A 274 -1.75 -23.48 -0.03
CA ARG A 274 -0.96 -24.16 -1.08
C ARG A 274 -1.51 -24.05 -2.49
N ASN A 275 -2.77 -23.67 -2.65
CA ASN A 275 -3.43 -23.61 -3.95
C ASN A 275 -3.31 -22.23 -4.62
N HIS A 276 -2.70 -21.26 -3.94
CA HIS A 276 -2.54 -19.92 -4.48
C HIS A 276 -1.18 -19.77 -5.14
N THR A 277 -1.20 -19.26 -6.37
CA THR A 277 -0.03 -18.69 -7.04
C THR A 277 -0.25 -17.18 -7.14
N TYR A 278 0.77 -16.40 -6.77
CA TYR A 278 0.73 -14.95 -6.72
C TYR A 278 1.48 -14.35 -7.89
N ASP A 279 0.83 -13.45 -8.61
CA ASP A 279 1.48 -12.61 -9.64
C ASP A 279 2.34 -11.54 -8.98
N MET A 280 1.91 -11.09 -7.79
CA MET A 280 2.57 -10.02 -7.07
C MET A 280 2.50 -10.21 -5.56
N VAL A 281 3.59 -9.86 -4.88
CA VAL A 281 3.68 -9.88 -3.42
C VAL A 281 4.25 -8.55 -2.96
N PHE A 282 3.60 -7.91 -1.99
CA PHE A 282 4.09 -6.75 -1.27
C PHE A 282 4.40 -7.17 0.17
N MET A 283 5.57 -6.78 0.67
CA MET A 283 5.97 -6.99 2.07
C MET A 283 6.28 -5.66 2.72
N ASP A 284 5.50 -5.35 3.74
CA ASP A 284 5.60 -4.15 4.57
C ASP A 284 5.32 -4.54 6.03
N ALA A 285 6.16 -5.42 6.56
CA ALA A 285 5.96 -6.02 7.87
C ALA A 285 7.23 -5.86 8.73
N TYR A 286 7.11 -5.07 9.78
CA TYR A 286 8.13 -4.85 10.78
C TYR A 286 7.67 -5.41 12.12
N ASP A 287 8.61 -5.82 12.96
CA ASP A 287 8.30 -6.17 14.34
C ASP A 287 8.15 -4.92 15.23
N GLY A 288 7.81 -5.12 16.50
CA GLY A 288 7.65 -4.03 17.47
C GLY A 288 8.92 -3.22 17.75
N ALA A 289 10.08 -3.66 17.24
CA ALA A 289 11.37 -2.96 17.32
C ALA A 289 11.74 -2.25 16.01
N ASP A 290 10.80 -2.15 15.05
CA ASP A 290 11.02 -1.56 13.73
C ASP A 290 12.07 -2.32 12.90
N VAL A 291 12.16 -3.64 13.09
CA VAL A 291 13.07 -4.51 12.34
C VAL A 291 12.29 -5.38 11.36
N PHE A 292 12.75 -5.43 10.11
CA PHE A 292 12.23 -6.36 9.11
C PHE A 292 12.67 -7.80 9.46
N PRO A 293 11.75 -8.71 9.82
CA PRO A 293 12.12 -9.99 10.45
C PRO A 293 12.99 -10.89 9.55
N HIS A 294 14.10 -11.41 10.11
CA HIS A 294 15.02 -12.31 9.40
C HIS A 294 14.34 -13.55 8.81
N SER A 295 13.30 -14.06 9.48
CA SER A 295 12.51 -15.20 9.00
C SER A 295 11.81 -14.96 7.65
N LEU A 296 11.61 -13.69 7.24
CA LEU A 296 10.96 -13.33 5.97
C LEU A 296 11.95 -13.18 4.80
N TRP A 297 13.26 -13.13 5.07
CA TRP A 297 14.27 -12.94 4.03
C TRP A 297 15.47 -13.90 4.11
N ASP A 298 15.55 -14.76 5.12
CA ASP A 298 16.53 -15.84 5.15
C ASP A 298 16.35 -16.76 3.94
N SER A 299 17.38 -16.82 3.10
CA SER A 299 17.42 -17.61 1.87
C SER A 299 17.16 -19.11 2.08
N ASN A 300 17.44 -19.64 3.28
CA ASN A 300 17.26 -21.05 3.60
C ASN A 300 15.98 -21.32 4.41
N SER A 301 15.18 -20.28 4.68
CA SER A 301 13.96 -20.44 5.48
C SER A 301 12.88 -21.22 4.73
N VAL A 302 12.05 -21.89 5.52
CA VAL A 302 10.82 -22.53 5.02
C VAL A 302 9.92 -21.51 4.32
N PHE A 303 9.87 -20.27 4.82
CA PHE A 303 9.11 -19.19 4.22
C PHE A 303 9.61 -18.88 2.81
N MET A 304 10.91 -18.65 2.64
CA MET A 304 11.52 -18.33 1.34
C MET A 304 11.28 -19.42 0.30
N LYS A 305 11.49 -20.69 0.69
CA LYS A 305 11.24 -21.84 -0.18
C LYS A 305 9.78 -21.89 -0.62
N THR A 306 8.86 -21.74 0.33
CA THR A 306 7.42 -21.77 0.04
C THR A 306 7.03 -20.58 -0.84
N LEU A 307 7.53 -19.39 -0.57
CA LEU A 307 7.28 -18.21 -1.38
C LEU A 307 7.77 -18.38 -2.83
N SER A 308 8.94 -18.99 -3.02
CA SER A 308 9.47 -19.30 -4.36
C SER A 308 8.52 -20.20 -5.17
N GLU A 309 7.88 -21.16 -4.51
CA GLU A 309 6.88 -22.06 -5.11
C GLU A 309 5.53 -21.36 -5.37
N ARG A 310 5.17 -20.37 -4.55
CA ARG A 310 3.90 -19.63 -4.66
C ARG A 310 3.98 -18.41 -5.57
N LEU A 311 5.16 -17.85 -5.81
CA LEU A 311 5.33 -16.74 -6.73
C LEU A 311 5.24 -17.27 -8.17
N HIS A 312 4.53 -16.56 -9.06
CA HIS A 312 4.37 -17.00 -10.46
C HIS A 312 5.73 -17.17 -11.14
N ARG A 313 5.95 -18.26 -11.88
CA ARG A 313 7.27 -18.60 -12.44
C ARG A 313 7.74 -17.64 -13.52
N GLU A 314 6.82 -17.11 -14.33
CA GLU A 314 7.20 -16.31 -15.49
C GLU A 314 7.35 -14.82 -15.20
N HIS A 315 6.52 -14.28 -14.32
CA HIS A 315 6.36 -12.82 -14.11
C HIS A 315 6.20 -12.43 -12.64
N GLY A 316 6.21 -13.41 -11.74
CA GLY A 316 5.94 -13.16 -10.33
C GLY A 316 6.91 -12.13 -9.77
N THR A 317 6.37 -11.11 -9.14
CA THR A 317 7.13 -9.95 -8.66
C THR A 317 6.90 -9.74 -7.16
N LEU A 318 8.00 -9.68 -6.40
CA LEU A 318 8.01 -9.32 -4.99
C LEU A 318 8.53 -7.89 -4.83
N VAL A 319 7.86 -7.10 -4.00
CA VAL A 319 8.30 -5.77 -3.55
C VAL A 319 8.35 -5.74 -2.03
N VAL A 320 9.46 -5.27 -1.47
CA VAL A 320 9.70 -5.20 -0.03
C VAL A 320 10.04 -3.76 0.34
N ASN A 321 9.34 -3.21 1.33
CA ASN A 321 9.74 -1.97 1.99
C ASN A 321 10.87 -2.27 2.97
N LEU A 322 11.99 -1.55 2.87
CA LEU A 322 13.12 -1.65 3.80
C LEU A 322 13.54 -0.26 4.29
N HIS A 323 13.97 -0.17 5.54
CA HIS A 323 14.72 0.99 6.05
C HIS A 323 16.21 0.86 5.65
N SER A 324 16.76 1.87 4.97
CA SER A 324 18.16 1.90 4.56
C SER A 324 19.09 2.13 5.75
N ASP A 325 20.18 1.36 5.81
CA ASP A 325 21.29 1.50 6.77
C ASP A 325 22.46 2.33 6.19
N ALA A 326 22.25 3.09 5.12
CA ALA A 326 23.29 3.89 4.52
C ALA A 326 23.69 5.08 5.42
N ASP A 327 24.88 5.00 6.03
CA ASP A 327 25.48 6.12 6.76
C ASP A 327 25.69 7.33 5.85
N ILE A 328 25.03 8.45 6.16
CA ILE A 328 25.19 9.74 5.47
C ILE A 328 26.64 10.26 5.57
N SER A 329 27.44 9.75 6.52
CA SER A 329 28.85 10.11 6.71
C SER A 329 29.84 9.30 5.86
N GLY A 330 29.39 8.24 5.19
CA GLY A 330 30.21 7.34 4.37
C GLY A 330 30.00 7.54 2.87
N ILE A 331 29.78 8.78 2.42
CA ILE A 331 29.69 9.10 0.98
C ILE A 331 31.07 8.92 0.36
N ASP A 332 31.39 7.68 -0.01
CA ASP A 332 32.52 7.39 -0.86
C ASP A 332 32.14 7.86 -2.28
N ARG A 333 32.47 9.12 -2.58
CA ARG A 333 32.24 9.77 -3.88
C ARG A 333 33.07 9.16 -5.02
N SER A 334 33.73 8.02 -4.78
CA SER A 334 34.58 7.33 -5.75
C SER A 334 33.83 6.33 -6.64
N ASN A 335 32.60 5.95 -6.29
CA ASN A 335 31.75 5.17 -7.19
C ASN A 335 30.91 6.12 -8.06
N GLU A 336 31.14 6.10 -9.37
CA GLU A 336 30.32 6.79 -10.39
C GLU A 336 28.84 6.32 -10.43
N GLU A 337 28.46 5.38 -9.57
CA GLU A 337 27.10 4.88 -9.40
C GLU A 337 26.42 5.60 -8.22
N GLY A 338 25.69 6.67 -8.51
CA GLY A 338 24.99 7.53 -7.54
C GLY A 338 23.84 6.88 -6.76
N VAL A 339 24.02 5.68 -6.20
CA VAL A 339 23.06 5.04 -5.31
C VAL A 339 23.76 4.47 -4.09
N THR A 340 23.39 4.97 -2.91
CA THR A 340 23.83 4.44 -1.62
C THR A 340 22.90 3.31 -1.17
N THR A 341 22.84 2.21 -1.93
CA THR A 341 22.14 1.01 -1.43
C THR A 341 22.95 0.45 -0.26
N GLY A 342 22.45 0.68 0.96
CA GLY A 342 23.10 0.28 2.20
C GLY A 342 23.41 -1.23 2.26
N LYS A 343 24.35 -1.62 3.14
CA LYS A 343 24.83 -3.00 3.24
C LYS A 343 23.69 -3.95 3.57
N TYR A 344 22.74 -3.53 4.41
CA TYR A 344 21.56 -4.28 4.78
C TYR A 344 20.66 -4.57 3.57
N VAL A 345 20.30 -3.54 2.80
CA VAL A 345 19.44 -3.71 1.60
C VAL A 345 20.09 -4.66 0.59
N ARG A 346 21.41 -4.53 0.35
CA ARG A 346 22.15 -5.45 -0.53
C ARG A 346 22.15 -6.88 0.01
N LYS A 347 22.27 -7.07 1.32
CA LYS A 347 22.23 -8.40 1.97
C LYS A 347 20.87 -9.05 1.78
N VAL A 348 19.79 -8.33 2.04
CA VAL A 348 18.40 -8.80 1.86
C VAL A 348 18.13 -9.10 0.38
N GLY A 349 18.52 -8.21 -0.54
CA GLY A 349 18.39 -8.42 -1.98
C GLY A 349 19.12 -9.66 -2.48
N LYS A 350 20.35 -9.90 -2.03
CA LYS A 350 21.10 -11.14 -2.35
C LYS A 350 20.42 -12.39 -1.80
N ALA A 351 19.83 -12.30 -0.61
CA ALA A 351 19.12 -13.43 0.00
C ALA A 351 17.86 -13.79 -0.82
N TYR A 352 17.08 -12.80 -1.27
CA TYR A 352 15.96 -13.05 -2.18
C TYR A 352 16.40 -13.52 -3.56
N LYS A 353 17.47 -12.96 -4.12
CA LYS A 353 18.04 -13.42 -5.40
C LYS A 353 18.37 -14.90 -5.33
N LYS A 354 19.02 -15.34 -4.24
CA LYS A 354 19.30 -16.75 -3.99
C LYS A 354 18.01 -17.55 -3.82
N GLY A 355 17.13 -17.17 -2.88
CA GLY A 355 15.97 -17.98 -2.52
C GLY A 355 14.85 -18.05 -3.58
N LEU A 356 14.64 -16.99 -4.35
CA LEU A 356 13.52 -16.87 -5.30
C LEU A 356 13.92 -17.07 -6.76
N MET A 357 15.22 -16.97 -7.08
CA MET A 357 15.70 -16.95 -8.47
C MET A 357 16.82 -17.93 -8.78
N GLU A 358 17.29 -18.77 -7.84
CA GLU A 358 18.42 -19.70 -8.06
C GLU A 358 18.22 -20.63 -9.28
N ASN A 359 16.97 -20.97 -9.61
CA ASN A 359 16.63 -21.81 -10.78
C ASN A 359 16.04 -21.02 -11.97
N GLU A 360 15.96 -19.69 -11.87
CA GLU A 360 15.30 -18.85 -12.87
C GLU A 360 16.29 -18.34 -13.92
N ARG A 361 15.94 -18.53 -15.20
CA ARG A 361 16.80 -18.09 -16.32
C ARG A 361 16.73 -16.58 -16.55
N ASN A 362 15.63 -15.94 -16.16
CA ASN A 362 15.39 -14.51 -16.36
C ASN A 362 14.79 -13.91 -15.09
N GLY A 363 15.35 -12.79 -14.66
CA GLY A 363 14.75 -11.93 -13.65
C GLY A 363 15.76 -10.88 -13.20
N MET A 364 15.30 -9.97 -12.35
CA MET A 364 16.11 -8.87 -11.84
C MET A 364 15.80 -8.62 -10.37
N VAL A 365 16.85 -8.30 -9.62
CA VAL A 365 16.75 -7.72 -8.29
C VAL A 365 17.29 -6.30 -8.35
N PHE A 366 16.50 -5.33 -7.92
CA PHE A 366 16.93 -3.94 -7.86
C PHE A 366 16.23 -3.21 -6.73
N ALA A 367 16.78 -2.07 -6.33
CA ALA A 367 16.26 -1.22 -5.28
C ALA A 367 16.05 0.20 -5.82
N CYS A 368 15.01 0.88 -5.36
CA CYS A 368 14.77 2.30 -5.60
C CYS A 368 14.69 3.04 -4.27
N GLU A 369 15.42 4.13 -4.14
CA GLU A 369 15.34 5.02 -2.99
C GLU A 369 13.98 5.73 -2.98
N VAL A 370 13.41 5.87 -1.79
CA VAL A 370 12.16 6.59 -1.59
C VAL A 370 12.49 7.97 -1.01
N PRO A 371 11.84 9.05 -1.46
CA PRO A 371 11.94 10.37 -0.83
C PRO A 371 11.18 10.42 0.51
N TRP A 372 11.44 9.47 1.40
CA TRP A 372 10.75 9.27 2.68
C TRP A 372 11.60 8.46 3.65
N LEU A 373 11.91 9.01 4.83
CA LEU A 373 12.49 8.34 6.02
C LEU A 373 13.52 7.22 5.73
N CYS A 374 14.40 7.42 4.74
CA CYS A 374 15.38 6.41 4.32
C CYS A 374 14.77 5.08 3.83
N ASN A 375 13.48 5.03 3.48
CA ASN A 375 12.83 3.88 2.89
C ASN A 375 13.41 3.56 1.51
N VAL A 376 13.43 2.26 1.22
CA VAL A 376 13.87 1.69 -0.05
C VAL A 376 12.85 0.64 -0.48
N SER A 377 12.39 0.75 -1.72
CA SER A 377 11.60 -0.30 -2.35
C SER A 377 12.55 -1.29 -3.02
N LEU A 378 12.73 -2.46 -2.42
CA LEU A 378 13.47 -3.57 -2.99
C LEU A 378 12.53 -4.43 -3.84
N VAL A 379 12.91 -4.68 -5.09
CA VAL A 379 12.12 -5.45 -6.06
C VAL A 379 12.87 -6.69 -6.48
N VAL A 380 12.15 -7.81 -6.54
CA VAL A 380 12.59 -9.09 -7.10
C VAL A 380 11.55 -9.50 -8.13
N SER A 381 11.88 -9.40 -9.41
CA SER A 381 10.94 -9.66 -10.50
C SER A 381 11.43 -10.78 -11.41
N ARG A 382 10.59 -11.80 -11.61
CA ARG A 382 10.80 -12.85 -12.61
C ARG A 382 10.41 -12.34 -14.00
N GLY A 383 11.07 -12.85 -15.04
CA GLY A 383 10.75 -12.51 -16.43
C GLY A 383 11.31 -11.18 -16.93
N MET A 384 11.79 -10.29 -16.05
CA MET A 384 12.59 -9.13 -16.43
C MET A 384 14.01 -9.57 -16.82
N ARG A 385 14.39 -9.41 -18.09
CA ARG A 385 15.74 -9.78 -18.54
C ARG A 385 16.78 -8.76 -18.08
N SER A 386 17.74 -9.20 -17.27
CA SER A 386 18.99 -8.49 -17.08
C SER A 386 19.96 -8.89 -18.21
N GLU A 387 19.92 -8.16 -19.33
CA GLU A 387 20.96 -8.32 -20.35
C GLU A 387 22.21 -7.57 -19.85
N GLY A 388 23.17 -8.32 -19.30
CA GLY A 388 24.39 -7.84 -18.62
C GLY A 388 25.35 -6.93 -19.41
N ARG A 389 24.90 -6.33 -20.52
CA ARG A 389 25.60 -5.28 -21.27
C ARG A 389 24.78 -4.02 -21.54
N TYR A 390 23.51 -3.93 -21.12
CA TYR A 390 22.68 -2.75 -21.38
C TYR A 390 21.77 -2.36 -20.20
N LYS A 391 22.37 -1.81 -19.12
CA LYS A 391 21.66 -1.09 -18.03
C LYS A 391 20.65 -0.08 -18.62
N ASP A 392 21.06 0.62 -19.68
CA ASP A 392 20.23 1.59 -20.41
C ASP A 392 19.01 0.97 -21.10
N ARG A 393 19.09 -0.28 -21.54
CA ARG A 393 17.93 -0.97 -22.15
C ARG A 393 16.90 -1.31 -21.07
N THR A 394 17.36 -1.87 -19.95
CA THR A 394 16.51 -2.20 -18.80
C THR A 394 15.81 -0.94 -18.25
N MET A 395 16.55 0.15 -18.10
CA MET A 395 15.98 1.43 -17.68
C MET A 395 14.96 1.97 -18.69
N ARG A 396 15.24 1.90 -19.99
CA ARG A 396 14.28 2.30 -21.03
C ARG A 396 13.00 1.47 -20.98
N ASP A 397 13.11 0.16 -20.77
CA ASP A 397 11.96 -0.74 -20.67
C ASP A 397 11.12 -0.45 -19.41
N LEU A 398 11.77 -0.18 -18.27
CA LEU A 398 11.10 0.26 -17.05
C LEU A 398 10.38 1.61 -17.25
N VAL A 399 11.05 2.59 -17.85
CA VAL A 399 10.44 3.91 -18.14
C VAL A 399 9.25 3.79 -19.09
N LYS A 400 9.36 2.96 -20.13
CA LYS A 400 8.24 2.71 -21.04
C LYS A 400 7.07 2.04 -20.31
N SER A 401 7.37 1.03 -19.50
CA SER A 401 6.36 0.27 -18.75
C SER A 401 5.68 1.13 -17.68
N SER A 402 6.39 2.08 -17.07
CA SER A 402 5.83 2.97 -16.04
C SER A 402 4.79 3.91 -16.63
N LEU A 403 5.06 4.46 -17.83
CA LEU A 403 4.12 5.31 -18.56
C LEU A 403 2.88 4.53 -19.02
N GLU A 404 3.05 3.24 -19.34
CA GLU A 404 1.95 2.33 -19.67
C GLU A 404 1.08 2.06 -18.43
N VAL A 405 1.69 1.73 -17.29
CA VAL A 405 1.00 1.50 -16.01
C VAL A 405 0.19 2.72 -15.59
N ASP A 406 0.78 3.92 -15.61
CA ASP A 406 0.11 5.17 -15.27
C ASP A 406 -1.17 5.36 -16.12
N ARG A 407 -1.06 5.08 -17.42
CA ARG A 407 -2.17 5.25 -18.37
C ARG A 407 -3.26 4.20 -18.19
N ILE A 408 -2.88 2.94 -18.02
CA ILE A 408 -3.82 1.81 -17.91
C ILE A 408 -4.60 1.88 -16.60
N LEU A 409 -3.91 2.16 -15.49
CA LEU A 409 -4.49 2.15 -14.15
C LEU A 409 -5.00 3.51 -13.69
N ARG A 410 -4.73 4.58 -14.46
CA ARG A 410 -5.13 5.96 -14.15
C ARG A 410 -4.70 6.36 -12.74
N LEU A 411 -3.43 6.08 -12.42
CA LEU A 411 -2.88 6.38 -11.10
C LEU A 411 -2.85 7.91 -10.88
N PRO A 412 -3.11 8.38 -9.65
CA PRO A 412 -3.09 9.82 -9.34
C PRO A 412 -1.68 10.41 -9.32
N PHE A 413 -0.64 9.58 -9.23
CA PHE A 413 0.78 9.96 -9.26
C PHE A 413 1.51 9.35 -10.46
N SER A 414 2.78 9.72 -10.65
CA SER A 414 3.62 9.25 -11.75
C SER A 414 4.51 8.11 -11.26
N CYS A 415 4.42 6.93 -11.87
CA CYS A 415 5.32 5.83 -11.52
C CYS A 415 6.79 6.15 -11.86
N LEU A 416 6.99 6.99 -12.87
CA LEU A 416 8.31 7.39 -13.32
C LEU A 416 9.09 8.16 -12.25
N ASP A 417 8.40 8.92 -11.39
CA ASP A 417 9.02 9.74 -10.35
C ASP A 417 9.70 8.84 -9.29
N TYR A 418 9.12 7.68 -9.01
CA TYR A 418 9.67 6.70 -8.06
C TYR A 418 10.73 5.77 -8.67
N LEU A 419 10.78 5.61 -10.00
CA LEU A 419 11.79 4.80 -10.68
C LEU A 419 13.10 5.55 -10.93
N LYS A 420 13.03 6.87 -11.14
CA LYS A 420 14.20 7.72 -11.38
C LYS A 420 15.03 7.95 -10.12
N THR A 421 14.47 7.65 -8.95
CA THR A 421 15.10 7.93 -7.65
C THR A 421 15.97 6.75 -7.22
N GLY A 422 17.29 6.92 -7.32
CA GLY A 422 18.27 6.02 -6.71
C GLY A 422 18.15 4.54 -7.12
N LEU A 423 17.99 4.23 -8.41
CA LEU A 423 17.87 2.84 -8.88
C LEU A 423 19.22 2.10 -8.89
N ALA A 424 19.31 1.01 -8.13
CA ALA A 424 20.48 0.12 -8.09
C ALA A 424 20.11 -1.35 -8.34
N VAL A 425 20.81 -2.00 -9.25
CA VAL A 425 20.66 -3.44 -9.54
C VAL A 425 21.57 -4.25 -8.59
N ILE A 426 21.09 -5.40 -8.10
CA ILE A 426 21.74 -6.24 -7.06
C ILE A 426 22.15 -7.62 -7.59
#